data_AF-A0A6N7XRU8-F1
#
_entry.id   AF-A0A6N7XRU8-F1
#
_cell.length_a   1.000
_cell.length_b   1.000
_cell.length_c   1.000
_cell.angle_alpha   90.00
_cell.angle_beta   90.00
_cell.angle_gamma   90.00
#
_symmetry.space_group_name_H-M   'P 1'
#
loop_
_entity.id
_entity.type
_entity.pdbx_description
1 polymer ?
#
loop_
_entity_poly.entity_id
_entity_poly.type
_entity_poly.pdbx_seq_one_letter_code
_entity_poly.pdbx_strand_id
1 'polypeptide(L)'
;MFYIGNFNYDDANDSAENYCLMPVIVQADDPEDALSKMAEMFEDVRSKSDLLDGAGEIYLDSLIELEQIPTEPLLTQWTKIVPAVDGLSMVSAVLPTEDSAEAAEAYSWQSGDAQADDDSDEEEGEEEPFLTLE
;
A
#
# COMPACT_ATOMS: atom_id res chain seq x y z
N MET A 1 5.57 -16.93 3.90
CA MET A 1 6.27 -15.75 4.46
C MET A 1 5.29 -14.87 5.24
N PHE A 2 5.76 -13.77 5.84
CA PHE A 2 4.88 -12.69 6.29
C PHE A 2 4.93 -11.55 5.28
N TYR A 3 3.78 -10.92 5.04
CA TYR A 3 3.66 -9.81 4.11
C TYR A 3 3.04 -8.61 4.81
N ILE A 4 3.53 -7.42 4.49
CA ILE A 4 2.97 -6.15 4.94
C ILE A 4 2.55 -5.36 3.70
N GLY A 5 1.25 -5.23 3.48
CA GLY A 5 0.68 -4.38 2.43
C GLY A 5 0.34 -3.02 3.01
N ASN A 6 0.89 -1.96 2.42
CA ASN A 6 0.59 -0.58 2.80
C ASN A 6 -0.45 -0.04 1.83
N PHE A 7 -1.69 0.07 2.29
CA PHE A 7 -2.80 0.53 1.47
C PHE A 7 -3.20 1.95 1.83
N ASN A 8 -3.86 2.61 0.88
CA ASN A 8 -4.42 3.93 1.09
C ASN A 8 -5.71 4.15 0.29
N TYR A 9 -6.49 5.15 0.70
CA TYR A 9 -7.61 5.67 -0.08
C TYR A 9 -7.93 7.11 0.34
N ASP A 10 -8.54 7.87 -0.58
CA ASP A 10 -9.17 9.16 -0.30
C ASP A 10 -10.60 8.96 0.19
N ASP A 11 -10.93 9.47 1.37
CA ASP A 11 -12.29 9.36 1.90
C ASP A 11 -13.24 10.33 1.18
N ALA A 12 -14.03 9.79 0.25
CA ALA A 12 -14.98 10.57 -0.55
C ALA A 12 -16.10 11.23 0.29
N ASN A 13 -16.32 10.77 1.54
CA ASN A 13 -17.31 11.35 2.44
C ASN A 13 -16.71 12.47 3.31
N ASP A 14 -15.39 12.64 3.33
CA ASP A 14 -14.72 13.64 4.16
C ASP A 14 -14.37 14.91 3.39
N SER A 15 -15.08 16.00 3.73
CA SER A 15 -14.84 17.33 3.18
C SER A 15 -13.49 17.96 3.53
N ALA A 16 -12.73 17.36 4.45
CA ALA A 16 -11.39 17.81 4.83
C ALA A 16 -10.27 17.22 3.96
N GLU A 17 -10.62 16.44 2.92
CA GLU A 17 -9.66 15.74 2.04
C GLU A 17 -8.74 14.83 2.87
N ASN A 18 -9.34 14.08 3.80
CA ASN A 18 -8.61 13.18 4.66
C ASN A 18 -8.13 11.96 3.88
N TYR A 19 -6.85 11.65 4.05
CA TYR A 19 -6.17 10.52 3.43
C TYR A 19 -6.02 9.40 4.44
N CYS A 20 -6.48 8.20 4.09
CA CYS A 20 -6.43 7.04 4.96
C CYS A 20 -5.21 6.17 4.66
N LEU A 21 -4.50 5.75 5.72
CA LEU A 21 -3.36 4.84 5.64
C LEU A 21 -3.67 3.55 6.39
N MET A 22 -3.54 2.43 5.69
CA MET A 22 -3.98 1.12 6.16
C MET A 22 -2.88 0.07 5.96
N PRO A 23 -1.89 0.00 6.87
CA PRO A 23 -0.94 -1.11 6.87
C PRO A 23 -1.65 -2.40 7.30
N VAL A 24 -1.49 -3.46 6.52
CA VAL A 24 -2.07 -4.79 6.75
C VAL A 24 -0.96 -5.82 6.80
N ILE A 25 -0.96 -6.70 7.80
CA ILE A 25 -0.02 -7.81 7.91
C ILE A 25 -0.73 -9.15 7.74
N VAL A 26 -0.15 -10.06 6.97
CA VAL A 26 -0.70 -11.40 6.75
C VAL A 26 0.41 -12.44 6.60
N GLN A 27 0.11 -13.69 7.00
CA GLN A 27 0.91 -14.83 6.62
C GLN A 27 0.34 -15.47 5.35
N ALA A 28 1.17 -15.63 4.33
CA ALA A 28 0.79 -16.16 3.04
C ALA A 28 1.92 -17.01 2.44
N ASP A 29 1.58 -17.83 1.44
CA ASP A 29 2.55 -18.70 0.78
C ASP A 29 3.40 -17.93 -0.24
N ASP A 30 2.82 -16.95 -0.91
CA ASP A 30 3.43 -16.09 -1.93
C ASP A 30 2.73 -14.71 -1.99
N PRO A 31 3.25 -13.73 -2.78
CA PRO A 31 2.66 -12.41 -2.89
C PRO A 31 1.20 -12.40 -3.39
N GLU A 32 0.83 -13.27 -4.32
CA GLU A 32 -0.54 -13.32 -4.88
C GLU A 32 -1.56 -13.80 -3.84
N ASP A 33 -1.20 -14.83 -3.06
CA ASP A 33 -1.99 -15.29 -1.91
C ASP A 33 -2.11 -14.21 -0.83
N ALA A 34 -1.05 -13.44 -0.58
CA ALA A 34 -1.06 -12.33 0.36
C ALA A 34 -2.08 -11.25 -0.05
N LEU A 35 -2.00 -10.80 -1.31
CA LEU A 35 -2.89 -9.80 -1.87
C LEU A 35 -4.35 -10.28 -1.88
N SER A 36 -4.59 -11.53 -2.27
CA SER A 36 -5.93 -12.13 -2.25
C SER A 36 -6.55 -12.10 -0.85
N LYS A 37 -5.80 -12.50 0.18
CA LYS A 37 -6.24 -12.45 1.58
C LYS A 37 -6.50 -11.02 2.08
N MET A 38 -5.69 -10.05 1.65
CA MET A 38 -5.88 -8.64 2.01
C MET A 38 -7.14 -8.06 1.35
N ALA A 39 -7.41 -8.40 0.09
CA ALA A 39 -8.64 -8.02 -0.61
C ALA A 39 -9.89 -8.60 0.08
N GLU A 40 -9.88 -9.91 0.38
CA GLU A 40 -10.96 -10.56 1.14
C GLU A 40 -11.20 -9.90 2.51
N MET A 41 -10.14 -9.44 3.18
CA MET A 41 -10.24 -8.72 4.45
C MET A 41 -10.95 -7.36 4.29
N PHE A 42 -10.62 -6.58 3.26
CA PHE A 42 -11.29 -5.30 3.00
C PHE A 42 -12.77 -5.49 2.66
N GLU A 43 -13.11 -6.49 1.84
CA GLU A 43 -14.51 -6.85 1.58
C GLU A 43 -15.26 -7.25 2.87
N ASP A 44 -14.62 -8.04 3.73
CA ASP A 44 -15.21 -8.46 5.00
C ASP A 44 -15.45 -7.27 5.94
N VAL A 45 -14.46 -6.38 6.08
CA VAL A 45 -14.55 -5.15 6.89
C VAL A 45 -15.69 -4.26 6.39
N ARG A 46 -15.80 -4.07 5.07
CA ARG A 46 -16.89 -3.29 4.45
C ARG A 46 -18.25 -3.93 4.71
N SER A 47 -18.35 -5.25 4.67
CA SER A 47 -19.63 -5.95 4.89
C SER A 47 -20.12 -5.89 6.35
N LYS A 48 -19.21 -5.63 7.30
CA LYS A 48 -19.46 -5.72 8.75
C LYS A 48 -19.36 -4.40 9.50
N SER A 49 -18.81 -3.35 8.89
CA SER A 49 -18.58 -2.07 9.53
C SER A 49 -18.65 -0.90 8.54
N ASP A 50 -18.84 0.29 9.08
CA ASP A 50 -18.78 1.58 8.39
C ASP A 50 -17.35 2.12 8.26
N LEU A 51 -16.32 1.35 8.64
CA LEU A 51 -14.93 1.82 8.65
C LEU A 51 -14.41 2.22 7.26
N LEU A 52 -14.91 1.55 6.21
CA LEU A 52 -14.54 1.81 4.81
C LEU A 52 -15.63 2.59 4.07
N ASP A 53 -16.57 3.22 4.78
CA ASP A 53 -17.56 4.10 4.16
C ASP A 53 -16.84 5.30 3.53
N GLY A 54 -16.89 5.41 2.19
CA GLY A 54 -16.18 6.46 1.45
C GLY A 54 -14.89 5.97 0.78
N ALA A 55 -14.44 4.76 1.08
CA ALA A 55 -13.37 4.08 0.33
C ALA A 55 -13.94 3.53 -0.99
N GLY A 56 -14.01 4.36 -2.03
CA GLY A 56 -14.43 3.91 -3.36
C GLY A 56 -13.34 3.07 -4.05
N GLU A 57 -12.10 3.55 -3.98
CA GLU A 57 -10.92 2.94 -4.58
C GLU A 57 -9.83 2.84 -3.52
N ILE A 58 -9.31 1.63 -3.31
CA ILE A 58 -8.18 1.36 -2.43
C ILE A 58 -6.95 1.11 -3.29
N TYR A 59 -5.86 1.80 -2.98
CA TYR A 59 -4.57 1.69 -3.66
C TYR A 59 -3.55 0.96 -2.79
N LEU A 60 -2.62 0.26 -3.43
CA LEU A 60 -1.50 -0.41 -2.78
C LEU A 60 -0.22 0.42 -3.04
N ASP A 61 0.30 1.06 -2.01
CA ASP A 61 1.56 1.84 -2.06
C ASP A 61 2.77 0.88 -2.14
N SER A 62 2.80 -0.14 -1.28
CA SER A 62 3.86 -1.15 -1.28
C SER A 62 3.47 -2.46 -0.64
N LEU A 63 4.05 -3.54 -1.13
CA LEU A 63 3.98 -4.87 -0.50
C LEU A 63 5.38 -5.27 -0.04
N ILE A 64 5.55 -5.53 1.25
CA ILE A 64 6.84 -5.92 1.85
C ILE A 64 6.77 -7.39 2.22
N GLU A 65 7.71 -8.19 1.73
CA GLU A 65 7.92 -9.58 2.11
C GLU A 65 8.98 -9.69 3.21
N LEU A 66 8.62 -10.43 4.27
CA LEU A 66 9.50 -10.81 5.35
C LEU A 66 9.76 -12.31 5.27
N GLU A 67 10.99 -12.69 4.96
CA GLU A 67 11.41 -14.11 4.93
C GLU A 67 11.18 -14.80 6.30
N GLN A 68 11.39 -14.04 7.38
CA GLN A 68 11.22 -14.48 8.76
C GLN A 68 10.70 -13.34 9.65
N ILE A 69 10.11 -13.69 10.79
CA ILE A 69 9.71 -12.69 11.78
C ILE A 69 10.97 -12.01 12.33
N PRO A 70 11.11 -10.68 12.21
CA PRO A 70 12.31 -10.00 12.65
C PRO A 70 12.42 -10.03 14.18
N THR A 71 13.61 -10.33 14.68
CA THR A 71 13.91 -10.30 16.13
C THR A 71 14.35 -8.92 16.60
N GLU A 72 14.83 -8.09 15.68
CA GLU A 72 15.14 -6.68 15.88
C GLU A 72 14.03 -5.81 15.27
N PRO A 73 13.80 -4.58 15.76
CA PRO A 73 12.79 -3.70 15.19
C PRO A 73 13.08 -3.35 13.72
N LEU A 74 12.04 -3.37 12.89
CA LEU A 74 12.12 -3.06 11.47
C LEU A 74 11.21 -1.87 11.15
N LEU A 75 11.76 -0.82 10.53
CA LEU A 75 10.95 0.27 9.98
C LEU A 75 10.54 -0.09 8.56
N THR A 76 9.27 -0.47 8.39
CA THR A 76 8.74 -0.97 7.11
C THR A 76 8.32 0.16 6.19
N GLN A 77 7.75 1.22 6.76
CA GLN A 77 7.34 2.42 6.03
C GLN A 77 7.48 3.66 6.91
N TRP A 78 8.00 4.73 6.31
CA TRP A 78 7.92 6.08 6.86
C TRP A 78 7.03 6.92 5.96
N THR A 79 6.00 7.56 6.52
CA THR A 79 5.11 8.45 5.78
C THR A 79 5.03 9.80 6.46
N LYS A 80 5.15 10.87 5.66
CA LYS A 80 4.97 12.25 6.08
C LYS A 80 3.87 12.89 5.27
N ILE A 81 2.84 13.36 5.97
CA ILE A 81 1.73 14.12 5.40
C ILE A 81 1.95 15.60 5.70
N VAL A 82 1.86 16.45 4.69
CA VAL A 82 1.96 17.90 4.82
C VAL A 82 0.79 18.60 4.14
N PRO A 83 0.31 19.74 4.66
CA PRO A 83 -0.66 20.57 3.95
C PRO A 83 -0.05 21.10 2.64
N ALA A 84 -0.83 21.10 1.56
CA ALA A 84 -0.50 21.66 0.25
C ALA A 84 -1.48 22.80 -0.10
N VAL A 85 -1.30 23.41 -1.28
CA VAL A 85 -2.20 24.49 -1.77
C VAL A 85 -3.60 23.94 -2.04
N ASP A 86 -3.67 22.73 -2.59
CA ASP A 86 -4.89 22.02 -2.94
C ASP A 86 -4.89 20.67 -2.20
N GLY A 87 -5.16 20.69 -0.89
CA GLY A 87 -5.32 19.48 -0.06
C GLY A 87 -4.06 19.01 0.67
N LEU A 88 -3.81 17.70 0.68
CA LEU A 88 -2.69 17.05 1.37
C LEU A 88 -1.64 16.57 0.37
N SER A 89 -0.37 16.66 0.76
CA SER A 89 0.73 16.03 0.04
C SER A 89 1.36 14.97 0.93
N MET A 90 1.59 13.80 0.34
CA MET A 90 2.20 12.66 0.99
C MET A 90 3.61 12.43 0.46
N VAL A 91 4.52 12.07 1.36
CA VAL A 91 5.83 11.51 1.02
C VAL A 91 5.98 10.21 1.80
N SER A 92 6.17 9.10 1.09
CA SER A 92 6.45 7.78 1.67
C SER A 92 7.88 7.33 1.35
N ALA A 93 8.44 6.49 2.22
CA ALA A 93 9.68 5.77 1.98
C ALA A 93 9.53 4.35 2.55
N VAL A 94 9.71 3.36 1.69
CA VAL A 94 9.57 1.94 1.98
C VAL A 94 10.95 1.37 2.33
N LEU A 95 11.04 0.62 3.43
CA LEU A 95 12.31 0.09 3.97
C LEU A 95 13.43 1.16 4.02
N PRO A 96 13.22 2.32 4.67
CA PRO A 96 14.08 3.49 4.52
C PRO A 96 15.46 3.39 5.21
N THR A 97 15.76 2.28 5.89
CA THR A 97 17.05 2.04 6.57
C THR A 97 17.82 0.90 5.89
N GLU A 98 19.16 0.91 5.96
CA GLU A 98 19.98 -0.18 5.41
C GLU A 98 19.62 -1.53 6.03
N ASP A 99 19.49 -1.59 7.37
CA ASP A 99 19.06 -2.78 8.10
C ASP A 99 17.70 -3.30 7.64
N SER A 100 16.81 -2.42 7.17
CA SER A 100 15.48 -2.81 6.70
C SER A 100 15.47 -3.38 5.30
N ALA A 101 16.32 -2.84 4.42
CA ALA A 101 16.49 -3.34 3.06
C ALA A 101 17.26 -4.68 3.02
N GLU A 102 18.08 -4.98 4.04
CA GLU A 102 18.74 -6.29 4.16
C GLU A 102 17.83 -7.39 4.74
N ALA A 103 16.78 -7.01 5.48
CA ALA A 103 15.92 -7.94 6.21
C ALA A 103 14.59 -8.25 5.52
N ALA A 104 14.24 -7.52 4.46
CA ALA A 104 12.95 -7.57 3.80
C ALA A 104 13.06 -7.14 2.33
N GLU A 105 12.14 -7.61 1.51
CA GLU A 105 12.03 -7.23 0.11
C GLU A 105 10.75 -6.43 -0.11
N ALA A 106 10.80 -5.40 -0.95
CA ALA A 106 9.64 -4.55 -1.25
C ALA A 106 9.27 -4.64 -2.73
N TYR A 107 7.97 -4.78 -2.99
CA TYR A 107 7.37 -4.78 -4.31
C TYR A 107 6.51 -3.54 -4.46
N SER A 108 6.70 -2.81 -5.56
CA SER A 108 5.81 -1.73 -5.99
C SER A 108 4.68 -2.32 -6.82
N TRP A 109 3.46 -1.83 -6.60
CA TRP A 109 2.33 -2.16 -7.46
C TRP A 109 2.44 -1.35 -8.76
N GLN A 110 2.62 -2.03 -9.89
CA GLN A 110 2.53 -1.45 -11.22
C GLN A 110 1.61 -2.35 -12.04
N SER A 111 0.39 -1.91 -12.28
CA SER A 111 -0.54 -2.62 -13.16
C SER A 111 -0.13 -2.41 -14.62
N GLY A 112 0.78 -3.24 -15.11
CA GLY A 112 1.17 -3.23 -16.52
C GLY A 112 2.45 -4.03 -16.71
N ASP A 113 2.49 -4.87 -17.75
CA ASP A 113 3.69 -5.57 -18.22
C ASP A 113 4.75 -4.57 -18.75
N ALA A 114 5.21 -3.64 -17.93
CA ALA A 114 6.39 -2.83 -18.18
C ALA A 114 7.61 -3.69 -17.85
N GLN A 115 7.90 -4.62 -18.76
CA GLN A 115 9.23 -5.16 -18.92
C GLN A 115 10.16 -3.94 -19.06
N ALA A 116 10.99 -3.68 -18.04
CA ALA A 116 11.85 -2.52 -17.97
C ALA A 116 12.82 -2.48 -19.16
N ASP A 117 12.41 -1.84 -20.25
CA ASP A 117 13.32 -1.36 -21.28
C ASP A 117 13.85 0.00 -20.80
N ASP A 118 15.13 -0.04 -20.45
CA ASP A 118 16.01 1.04 -19.97
C ASP A 118 16.19 2.17 -21.02
N ASP A 119 15.13 2.93 -21.32
CA ASP A 119 15.18 4.28 -21.93
C ASP A 119 13.76 4.80 -22.30
N SER A 120 12.95 5.24 -21.34
CA SER A 120 11.80 6.10 -21.67
C SER A 120 11.41 7.03 -20.53
N ASP A 121 11.10 8.27 -20.91
CA ASP A 121 10.65 9.37 -20.08
C ASP A 121 9.65 8.90 -18.99
N GLU A 122 9.82 9.41 -17.77
CA GLU A 122 8.90 9.25 -16.64
C GLU A 122 7.51 9.83 -17.00
N GLU A 123 6.74 9.14 -17.85
CA GLU A 123 5.30 9.32 -17.89
C GLU A 123 4.79 8.77 -16.54
N GLU A 124 4.33 9.68 -15.68
CA GLU A 124 3.52 9.38 -14.50
C GLU A 124 2.31 8.56 -14.98
N GLY A 125 2.47 7.23 -15.03
CA GLY A 125 1.37 6.33 -15.32
C GLY A 125 0.27 6.54 -14.28
N GLU A 126 -0.98 6.61 -14.73
CA GLU A 126 -2.13 6.65 -13.82
C GLU A 126 -2.06 5.40 -12.92
N GLU A 127 -1.93 5.59 -11.60
CA GLU A 127 -1.94 4.49 -10.64
C GLU A 127 -3.31 3.80 -10.69
N GLU A 128 -3.33 2.51 -11.04
CA GLU A 128 -4.56 1.73 -11.01
C GLU A 128 -4.90 1.30 -9.57
N PRO A 129 -6.18 1.32 -9.18
CA PRO A 129 -6.58 0.88 -7.85
C PRO A 129 -6.29 -0.62 -7.67
N PHE A 130 -5.87 -0.97 -6.46
CA PHE A 130 -5.73 -2.37 -6.04
C PHE A 130 -7.10 -3.04 -5.90
N LEU A 131 -8.08 -2.32 -5.34
CA LEU A 131 -9.43 -2.81 -5.14
C LEU A 131 -10.45 -1.68 -5.31
N THR A 132 -11.46 -1.90 -6.13
CA THR A 132 -12.63 -1.03 -6.24
C THR A 132 -13.78 -1.63 -5.43
N LEU A 133 -14.36 -0.83 -4.53
CA LEU A 133 -15.46 -1.24 -3.67
C LEU A 133 -16.79 -0.73 -4.24
N GLU A 134 -17.49 -1.56 -5.02
CA GLU A 134 -18.82 -1.26 -5.60
C GLU A 134 -19.96 -1.23 -4.58
#